data_AF-A0A6C2DYF7-F1
#
_entry.id   AF-A0A6C2DYF7-F1
#
_cell.length_a   1.000
_cell.length_b   1.000
_cell.length_c   1.000
_cell.angle_alpha   90.00
_cell.angle_beta   90.00
_cell.angle_gamma   90.00
#
_symmetry.space_group_name_H-M   'P 1'
#
loop_
_entity.id
_entity.type
_entity.pdbx_description
1 polymer ?
#
loop_
_entity_poly.entity_id
_entity_poly.type
_entity_poly.pdbx_seq_one_letter_code
_entity_poly.pdbx_strand_id
1 'polypeptide(L)' 'MQTTDKVRTGIYLSPKVDEALRFFAVRHRKSNSDIVEAALLHCLENRHFIDKFTKKKEEAIPY' A
#
# COMPACT_ATOMS: atom_id res chain seq x y z
N MET A 1 22.89 -9.17 14.38
CA MET A 1 21.88 -10.14 13.91
C MET A 1 21.00 -9.38 12.92
N GLN A 2 21.22 -9.53 11.61
CA GLN A 2 20.39 -8.87 10.59
C GLN A 2 19.07 -9.64 10.53
N THR A 3 18.02 -9.07 11.11
CA THR A 3 16.65 -9.60 11.04
C THR A 3 16.08 -9.30 9.65
N THR A 4 16.44 -10.13 8.67
CA THR A 4 15.78 -10.22 7.35
C THR A 4 14.47 -11.02 7.40
N ASP A 5 13.83 -11.08 8.56
CA ASP A 5 12.57 -11.80 8.73
C ASP A 5 11.42 -10.89 8.27
N LYS A 6 10.86 -11.20 7.09
CA LYS A 6 9.62 -10.55 6.63
C LYS A 6 8.49 -10.92 7.57
N VAL A 7 7.82 -9.94 8.15
CA VAL A 7 6.64 -10.16 9.00
C VAL A 7 5.45 -10.53 8.13
N ARG A 8 4.76 -11.61 8.49
CA ARG A 8 3.51 -12.00 7.81
C ARG A 8 2.39 -11.05 8.24
N THR A 9 1.91 -10.26 7.29
CA THR A 9 0.76 -9.36 7.48
C THR A 9 -0.41 -9.85 6.65
N GLY A 10 -1.60 -9.93 7.25
CA GLY A 10 -2.86 -10.18 6.54
C GLY A 10 -3.54 -8.85 6.20
N ILE A 11 -3.92 -8.66 4.94
CA ILE A 11 -4.68 -7.49 4.49
C ILE A 11 -5.89 -7.92 3.67
N TYR A 12 -6.96 -7.14 3.77
CA TYR A 12 -8.15 -7.31 2.92
C TYR A 12 -8.02 -6.37 1.72
N LEU A 13 -8.08 -6.94 0.52
CA LEU A 13 -8.07 -6.21 -0.73
C LEU A 13 -9.43 -6.33 -1.41
N SER A 14 -9.87 -5.27 -2.10
CA SER A 14 -11.02 -5.40 -2.99
C SER A 14 -10.68 -6.35 -4.14
N PRO A 15 -11.64 -7.11 -4.68
CA PRO A 15 -11.36 -8.12 -5.72
C PRO A 15 -10.63 -7.55 -6.94
N LYS A 16 -11.00 -6.32 -7.37
CA LYS A 16 -10.34 -5.63 -8.49
C LYS A 16 -8.87 -5.30 -8.22
N VAL A 17 -8.53 -4.96 -6.99
CA VAL A 17 -7.15 -4.63 -6.60
C VAL A 17 -6.31 -5.89 -6.47
N ASP A 18 -6.87 -6.96 -5.91
CA ASP A 18 -6.20 -8.28 -5.87
C ASP A 18 -5.89 -8.80 -7.28
N GLU A 19 -6.86 -8.73 -8.19
CA GLU A 19 -6.67 -9.11 -9.59
C GLU A 19 -5.57 -8.28 -10.27
N ALA A 20 -5.63 -6.95 -10.15
CA ALA A 20 -4.61 -6.06 -10.71
C ALA A 20 -3.21 -6.35 -10.14
N LEU A 21 -3.10 -6.60 -8.83
CA LEU A 21 -1.84 -6.95 -8.17
C LEU A 21 -1.26 -8.26 -8.73
N ARG A 22 -2.11 -9.30 -8.89
CA ARG A 22 -1.68 -10.59 -9.46
C ARG A 22 -1.20 -10.43 -10.90
N PHE A 23 -1.92 -9.69 -11.74
CA PHE A 23 -1.47 -9.43 -13.11
C PHE A 23 -0.15 -8.69 -13.17
N PHE A 24 0.02 -7.67 -12.32
CA PHE A 24 1.26 -6.91 -12.22
C PHE A 24 2.43 -7.79 -11.76
N ALA A 25 2.21 -8.66 -10.77
CA ALA A 25 3.18 -9.65 -10.29
C ALA A 25 3.65 -10.60 -11.39
N VAL A 26 2.72 -11.18 -12.14
CA VAL A 26 3.02 -12.07 -13.27
C VAL A 26 3.82 -11.33 -14.34
N ARG A 27 3.37 -10.13 -14.73
CA ARG A 27 4.01 -9.31 -15.77
C ARG A 27 5.47 -8.99 -15.44
N HIS A 28 5.77 -8.71 -14.17
CA HIS A 28 7.10 -8.30 -13.73
C HIS A 28 7.94 -9.43 -13.13
N ARG A 29 7.41 -10.66 -13.09
CA ARG A 29 8.05 -11.84 -12.45
C ARG A 29 8.48 -11.56 -11.00
N LYS A 30 7.60 -10.91 -10.23
CA LYS A 30 7.81 -10.58 -8.82
C LYS A 30 6.70 -11.17 -7.96
N SER A 31 6.97 -11.34 -6.66
CA SER A 31 5.93 -11.74 -5.72
C SER A 31 5.01 -10.56 -5.40
N ASN A 32 3.78 -10.86 -5.00
CA ASN A 32 2.84 -9.84 -4.51
C ASN A 32 3.45 -9.06 -3.33
N SER A 33 4.16 -9.74 -2.44
CA SER A 33 4.80 -9.13 -1.27
C SER A 33 5.86 -8.10 -1.68
N ASP A 34 6.71 -8.39 -2.67
CA ASP A 34 7.75 -7.46 -3.10
C ASP A 34 7.17 -6.22 -3.77
N ILE A 35 6.09 -6.38 -4.54
CA ILE A 35 5.40 -5.26 -5.19
C ILE A 35 4.73 -4.37 -4.15
N VAL A 36 4.01 -4.96 -3.20
CA VAL A 36 3.33 -4.21 -2.14
C VAL A 36 4.34 -3.49 -1.26
N GLU A 37 5.45 -4.14 -0.91
CA GLU A 37 6.54 -3.53 -0.13
C GLU A 37 7.12 -2.31 -0.85
N ALA A 38 7.46 -2.43 -2.13
CA ALA A 38 7.95 -1.30 -2.94
C ALA A 38 6.93 -0.16 -3.06
N ALA A 39 5.65 -0.49 -3.26
CA ALA A 39 4.58 0.50 -3.33
C ALA A 39 4.39 1.23 -2.00
N LEU A 40 4.40 0.50 -0.87
CA LEU A 40 4.30 1.08 0.46
C LEU A 40 5.49 1.98 0.76
N LEU A 41 6.72 1.55 0.48
CA LEU A 41 7.91 2.39 0.66
C LEU A 41 7.81 3.69 -0.14
N HIS A 42 7.43 3.60 -1.42
CA HIS A 42 7.24 4.78 -2.26
C HIS A 42 6.18 5.74 -1.68
N CYS A 43 5.07 5.20 -1.19
CA CYS A 43 4.00 5.98 -0.57
C CYS A 43 4.42 6.61 0.77
N LEU A 44 5.21 5.89 1.58
CA LEU A 44 5.68 6.37 2.88
C LEU A 44 6.75 7.45 2.76
N GLU A 45 7.61 7.35 1.76
CA GLU A 45 8.62 8.37 1.43
C GLU A 45 7.99 9.61 0.78
N ASN A 46 6.80 9.47 0.18
CA ASN A 46 6.07 10.56 -0.44
C ASN A 46 5.08 11.21 0.54
N ARG A 47 5.54 12.23 1.28
CA ARG A 47 4.75 12.97 2.29
C ARG A 47 3.37 13.42 1.80
N HIS A 48 3.25 13.81 0.53
CA HIS A 48 1.99 14.26 -0.06
C HIS A 48 0.95 13.15 -0.20
N PHE A 49 1.37 11.89 -0.25
CA PHE A 49 0.46 10.75 -0.32
C PHE A 49 -0.17 10.47 1.04
N ILE A 50 0.63 10.39 2.11
CA ILE A 50 0.11 10.19 3.47
C ILE A 50 -0.84 11.33 3.85
N ASP A 51 -0.50 12.58 3.53
CA ASP A 51 -1.34 13.74 3.85
C ASP A 51 -2.74 13.66 3.20
N LYS A 52 -2.91 12.97 2.07
CA LYS A 52 -4.22 12.75 1.45
C LYS A 52 -5.08 11.74 2.22
N PHE A 53 -4.45 10.81 2.96
CA PHE A 53 -5.15 9.85 3.81
C PHE A 53 -5.42 10.40 5.22
N THR A 54 -4.54 11.26 5.74
CA THR A 54 -4.64 11.78 7.11
C THR A 54 -5.35 13.13 7.22
N LYS A 55 -5.49 13.90 6.13
CA LYS A 55 -6.36 15.07 6.13
C LYS A 55 -7.80 14.61 6.31
N LYS A 56 -8.25 14.63 7.58
CA LYS A 56 -9.67 14.65 7.93
C LYS A 56 -10.34 15.65 6.99
N LYS A 57 -11.39 15.22 6.30
CA LYS A 57 -12.42 16.13 5.85
C LYS A 57 -12.92 16.87 7.09
N GLU A 58 -12.38 18.05 7.35
CA GLU A 58 -13.10 19.07 8.11
C GLU A 58 -14.29 19.48 7.23
N GLU A 59 -15.32 18.64 7.22
CA GLU A 59 -16.63 19.05 6.74
C GLU A 59 -17.18 20.02 7.77
N ALA A 60 -17.10 21.29 7.38
CA ALA A 60 -17.69 22.47 7.98
C ALA A 60 -18.98 22.15 8.75
N ILE A 61 -18.98 22.47 10.04
CA ILE A 61 -20.21 22.72 10.80
C ILE A 61 -20.50 24.21 10.60
N PRO A 62 -21.43 24.60 9.71
CA PRO A 62 -21.91 25.98 9.70
C PRO A 62 -22.69 26.20 11.00
N TYR A 63 -22.25 27.16 11.80
CA TYR A 63 -23.08 27.77 12.85
C TYR A 63 -24.06 28.75 12.23
#